data_AF-A0A0U1M3K4-F1
#
_entry.id   AF-A0A0U1M3K4-F1
#
_cell.length_a   1.000
_cell.length_b   1.000
_cell.length_c   1.000
_cell.angle_alpha   90.00
_cell.angle_beta   90.00
_cell.angle_gamma   90.00
#
_symmetry.space_group_name_H-M   'P 1'
#
loop_
_entity.id
_entity.type
_entity.pdbx_description
1 polymer ?
#
loop_
_entity_poly.entity_id
_entity_poly.type
_entity_poly.pdbx_seq_one_letter_code
_entity_poly.pdbx_strand_id
1 'polypeptide(L)'
;MNAETVAIGKARAVNAGSGTLKARSIGVRPGASAEAVERKKNADVFRRDQQNKELGLWEASGHWTGLALLGAFRPELSLSRTDATPSLAWPEQLRLFALPIAASFCLFLFFLSICAMRLLQCAVQLGLLAAAAPSVYAASWGFTDATVSVNSKSASANIKETLKENTPLSQPLVLGDADSLKLILTTQEARSAKRPHQAFLLLKDSQNGLDISYPLSVKESGKSKLELAQKDLPVQFLTTPSPIDAEIVIGSFGASDPYHKLAFQLSVNAEGKKSSKSGDIERYGKLPEIHHIFKQDPQSPAVIITLVFLLATLITIPVLVASWLFLDANLNHLPTALQAAPVPHVVFVASVIGLEGIFFLYYTSWNLFQTLPAALVVGTVAFLSGSRALSEVQSRRLAGLR
;
A
#
# COMPACT_ATOMS: atom_id res chain seq x y z
N MET A 1 50.85 -29.30 17.56
CA MET A 1 51.95 -30.06 18.20
C MET A 1 52.42 -29.21 19.37
N ASN A 2 51.74 -29.36 20.51
CA ASN A 2 52.22 -29.96 21.78
C ASN A 2 52.69 -28.82 22.72
N ALA A 3 51.89 -28.43 23.73
CA ALA A 3 51.83 -29.00 25.09
C ALA A 3 53.10 -28.64 25.90
N GLU A 4 53.14 -28.28 27.18
CA GLU A 4 52.21 -28.31 28.32
C GLU A 4 52.97 -27.72 29.54
N THR A 5 52.31 -27.05 30.50
CA THR A 5 52.52 -27.10 31.98
C THR A 5 51.65 -26.01 32.62
N VAL A 6 50.53 -26.26 33.33
CA VAL A 6 50.23 -27.00 34.58
C VAL A 6 50.68 -26.29 35.87
N ALA A 7 49.70 -25.74 36.60
CA ALA A 7 49.67 -25.56 38.06
C ALA A 7 48.18 -25.44 38.49
N ILE A 8 47.51 -26.55 38.84
CA ILE A 8 47.25 -27.09 40.19
C ILE A 8 46.64 -26.08 41.18
N GLY A 9 45.36 -26.29 41.54
CA GLY A 9 44.64 -25.50 42.54
C GLY A 9 43.33 -26.12 43.02
N LYS A 10 43.43 -27.24 43.74
CA LYS A 10 42.57 -27.72 44.87
C LYS A 10 41.04 -27.80 44.72
N ALA A 11 40.55 -29.04 44.73
CA ALA A 11 39.17 -29.43 44.95
C ALA A 11 38.69 -29.23 46.41
N ARG A 12 37.38 -28.97 46.58
CA ARG A 12 36.61 -29.34 47.77
C ARG A 12 35.22 -29.79 47.33
N ALA A 13 34.86 -31.00 47.72
CA ALA A 13 33.60 -31.66 47.42
C ALA A 13 32.61 -31.58 48.59
N VAL A 14 31.36 -31.94 48.25
CA VAL A 14 30.25 -32.44 49.10
C VAL A 14 29.32 -31.37 49.70
N ASN A 15 28.09 -31.27 49.16
CA ASN A 15 26.95 -31.91 49.80
C ASN A 15 25.77 -32.14 48.84
N ALA A 16 25.21 -33.35 48.88
CA ALA A 16 24.07 -33.79 48.10
C ALA A 16 22.78 -33.55 48.91
N GLY A 17 21.78 -32.93 48.29
CA GLY A 17 20.45 -32.72 48.87
C GLY A 17 19.37 -33.13 47.86
N SER A 18 18.72 -34.25 48.16
CA SER A 18 17.56 -34.83 47.48
C SER A 18 16.37 -33.86 47.39
N GLY A 19 15.68 -33.81 46.26
CA GLY A 19 14.42 -33.08 46.14
C GLY A 19 13.81 -33.00 44.73
N THR A 20 13.08 -34.04 44.34
CA THR A 20 11.86 -34.00 43.48
C THR A 20 11.88 -33.18 42.18
N LEU A 21 11.91 -33.90 41.05
CA LEU A 21 11.55 -33.41 39.72
C LEU A 21 10.08 -32.93 39.71
N LYS A 22 9.86 -31.62 39.56
CA LYS A 22 8.55 -31.05 39.26
C LYS A 22 8.57 -30.51 37.83
N ALA A 23 7.82 -31.18 36.95
CA ALA A 23 7.59 -30.75 35.57
C ALA A 23 7.05 -29.31 35.57
N ARG A 24 7.80 -28.39 34.93
CA ARG A 24 7.37 -27.01 34.73
C ARG A 24 6.66 -26.92 33.38
N SER A 25 5.34 -26.95 33.41
CA SER A 25 4.49 -26.62 32.27
C SER A 25 4.83 -25.22 31.76
N ILE A 26 5.17 -25.11 30.48
CA ILE A 26 5.30 -23.83 29.77
C ILE A 26 3.89 -23.25 29.62
N GLY A 27 3.51 -22.35 30.53
CA GLY A 27 2.31 -21.54 30.40
C GLY A 27 2.56 -20.41 29.40
N VAL A 28 1.93 -20.49 28.24
CA VAL A 28 1.83 -19.37 27.29
C VAL A 28 1.04 -18.25 27.96
N ARG A 29 1.67 -17.09 28.23
CA ARG A 29 1.00 -15.90 28.77
C ARG A 29 0.01 -15.35 27.73
N PRO A 30 -1.30 -15.28 28.02
CA PRO A 30 -2.24 -14.52 27.21
C PRO A 30 -2.11 -13.05 27.62
N GLY A 31 -1.34 -12.26 26.88
CA GLY A 31 -1.16 -10.84 27.20
C GLY A 31 -0.21 -10.06 26.29
N ALA A 32 0.66 -10.74 25.54
CA ALA A 32 1.63 -10.07 24.68
C ALA A 32 1.00 -9.30 23.49
N SER A 33 -0.21 -9.67 23.06
CA SER A 33 -0.90 -8.95 21.97
C SER A 33 -1.60 -7.67 22.46
N ALA A 34 -2.13 -7.65 23.69
CA ALA A 34 -2.80 -6.47 24.24
C ALA A 34 -1.80 -5.33 24.48
N GLU A 35 -0.62 -5.66 25.03
CA GLU A 35 0.44 -4.69 25.29
C GLU A 35 1.03 -4.12 23.98
N ALA A 36 1.10 -4.93 22.91
CA ALA A 36 1.54 -4.47 21.59
C ALA A 36 0.52 -3.55 20.90
N VAL A 37 -0.78 -3.81 21.10
CA VAL A 37 -1.87 -2.95 20.60
C VAL A 37 -1.87 -1.61 21.33
N GLU A 38 -1.64 -1.61 22.64
CA GLU A 38 -1.60 -0.39 23.45
C GLU A 38 -0.37 0.48 23.12
N ARG A 39 0.79 -0.15 22.86
CA ARG A 39 1.99 0.57 22.36
C ARG A 39 1.78 1.19 20.98
N LYS A 40 1.08 0.50 20.07
CA LYS A 40 0.71 1.09 18.76
C LYS A 40 -0.25 2.27 18.92
N LYS A 41 -1.26 2.12 19.77
CA LYS A 41 -2.24 3.20 20.02
C LYS A 41 -1.57 4.45 20.57
N ASN A 42 -0.63 4.31 21.51
CA ASN A 42 0.11 5.45 22.06
C ASN A 42 1.06 6.09 21.03
N ALA A 43 1.70 5.30 20.17
CA ALA A 43 2.52 5.83 19.08
C ALA A 43 1.68 6.61 18.04
N ASP A 44 0.45 6.17 17.77
CA ASP A 44 -0.46 6.84 16.83
C ASP A 44 -1.11 8.10 17.41
N VAL A 45 -1.26 8.19 18.74
CA VAL A 45 -1.65 9.43 19.43
C VAL A 45 -0.50 10.44 19.37
N PHE A 46 0.72 10.02 19.69
CA PHE A 46 1.88 10.90 19.64
C PHE A 46 2.16 11.45 18.22
N ARG A 47 1.95 10.62 17.20
CA ARG A 47 2.09 11.05 15.79
C ARG A 47 1.03 12.08 15.39
N ARG A 48 -0.22 11.93 15.86
CA ARG A 48 -1.29 12.91 15.64
C ARG A 48 -1.02 14.25 16.33
N ASP A 49 -0.47 14.23 17.54
CA ASP A 49 -0.12 15.45 18.26
C ASP A 49 1.01 16.22 17.56
N GLN A 50 2.01 15.53 17.00
CA GLN A 50 3.04 16.16 16.19
C GLN A 50 2.46 16.77 14.91
N GLN A 51 1.59 16.03 14.21
CA GLN A 51 0.95 16.51 12.99
C GLN A 51 0.03 17.72 13.23
N ASN A 52 -0.71 17.75 14.35
CA ASN A 52 -1.53 18.88 14.75
C ASN A 52 -0.68 20.10 15.16
N LYS A 53 0.50 19.88 15.73
CA LYS A 53 1.45 20.95 16.08
C LYS A 53 2.07 21.58 14.84
N GLU A 54 2.33 20.78 13.80
CA GLU A 54 2.77 21.30 12.50
C GLU A 54 1.63 22.02 11.78
N LEU A 55 0.41 21.47 11.74
CA LEU A 55 -0.74 22.15 11.11
C LEU A 55 -1.07 23.50 11.78
N GLY A 56 -0.96 23.60 13.10
CA GLY A 56 -1.12 24.87 13.83
C GLY A 56 -0.02 25.90 13.56
N LEU A 57 1.18 25.47 13.11
CA LEU A 57 2.25 26.36 12.66
C LEU A 57 2.01 26.87 11.23
N TRP A 58 1.31 26.12 10.39
CA TRP A 58 0.93 26.55 9.04
C TRP A 58 -0.22 27.56 9.04
N GLU A 59 -1.21 27.43 9.93
CA GLU A 59 -2.31 28.42 10.06
C GLU A 59 -1.83 29.80 10.55
N ALA A 60 -0.72 29.87 11.29
CA ALA A 60 -0.16 31.13 11.77
C ALA A 60 0.59 31.95 10.70
N SER A 61 0.76 31.42 9.49
CA SER A 61 1.59 32.02 8.42
C SER A 61 0.81 32.45 7.16
N GLY A 62 -0.51 32.26 7.15
CA GLY A 62 -1.37 32.47 5.97
C GLY A 62 -2.00 33.86 5.87
N HIS A 63 -1.23 34.90 5.57
CA HIS A 63 -1.75 36.12 4.96
C HIS A 63 -0.72 36.66 3.97
N TRP A 64 -0.80 36.28 2.69
CA TRP A 64 -0.48 37.10 1.52
C TRP A 64 -0.97 36.35 0.27
N THR A 65 -2.05 36.85 -0.32
CA THR A 65 -2.62 36.44 -1.61
C THR A 65 -1.79 37.00 -2.77
N GLY A 66 -1.66 36.25 -3.88
CA GLY A 66 -1.51 36.88 -5.20
C GLY A 66 -0.77 36.11 -6.30
N LEU A 67 -1.51 35.83 -7.37
CA LEU A 67 -1.12 35.60 -8.77
C LEU A 67 -0.51 34.25 -9.18
N ALA A 68 -1.39 33.40 -9.70
CA ALA A 68 -1.10 32.38 -10.70
C ALA A 68 -0.98 33.00 -12.10
N LEU A 69 0.01 32.57 -12.89
CA LEU A 69 0.00 32.67 -14.35
C LEU A 69 1.06 31.73 -14.97
N LEU A 70 0.67 31.12 -16.11
CA LEU A 70 1.44 30.31 -17.07
C LEU A 70 1.81 28.88 -16.62
N GLY A 71 1.57 27.80 -17.37
CA GLY A 71 1.18 27.64 -18.78
C GLY A 71 2.13 26.64 -19.46
N ALA A 72 1.66 25.43 -19.77
CA ALA A 72 2.20 24.45 -20.75
C ALA A 72 1.35 23.17 -20.67
N PHE A 73 0.36 22.93 -21.54
CA PHE A 73 0.43 22.44 -22.93
C PHE A 73 1.19 21.10 -23.12
N ARG A 74 0.42 20.02 -23.25
CA ARG A 74 0.73 18.80 -24.02
C ARG A 74 -0.58 18.17 -24.52
N PRO A 75 -0.56 17.43 -25.64
CA PRO A 75 -1.63 17.43 -26.63
C PRO A 75 -2.37 16.09 -26.78
N GLU A 76 -3.25 16.07 -27.78
CA GLU A 76 -3.87 14.94 -28.46
C GLU A 76 -5.11 14.30 -27.82
N LEU A 77 -6.28 14.70 -28.34
CA LEU A 77 -7.35 13.80 -28.77
C LEU A 77 -8.39 14.61 -29.56
N SER A 78 -8.61 14.29 -30.83
CA SER A 78 -9.95 13.88 -31.29
C SER A 78 -9.91 13.37 -32.73
N LEU A 79 -10.43 12.16 -32.89
CA LEU A 79 -10.88 11.57 -34.14
C LEU A 79 -12.11 12.33 -34.64
N SER A 80 -12.09 12.73 -35.92
CA SER A 80 -13.27 13.25 -36.59
C SER A 80 -14.15 12.11 -37.11
N ARG A 81 -15.46 12.31 -36.99
CA ARG A 81 -16.52 11.60 -37.70
C ARG A 81 -17.19 12.65 -38.60
N THR A 82 -17.30 12.36 -39.89
CA THR A 82 -18.44 12.78 -40.73
C THR A 82 -18.56 11.89 -41.96
N ASP A 83 -19.81 11.73 -42.36
CA ASP A 83 -20.40 10.84 -43.35
C ASP A 83 -20.02 11.14 -44.81
N ALA A 84 -20.19 10.14 -45.70
CA ALA A 84 -21.02 10.20 -46.93
C ALA A 84 -20.71 9.06 -47.93
N THR A 85 -21.76 8.35 -48.33
CA THR A 85 -21.89 7.49 -49.54
C THR A 85 -22.22 8.35 -50.78
N PRO A 86 -22.49 7.83 -52.02
CA PRO A 86 -22.27 6.51 -52.67
C PRO A 86 -21.64 6.61 -54.09
N SER A 87 -21.26 5.49 -54.73
CA SER A 87 -21.35 5.35 -56.20
C SER A 87 -21.33 3.89 -56.69
N LEU A 88 -22.15 3.66 -57.72
CA LEU A 88 -22.40 2.40 -58.44
C LEU A 88 -21.21 1.92 -59.28
N ALA A 89 -21.06 0.60 -59.44
CA ALA A 89 -20.76 -0.06 -60.73
C ALA A 89 -20.88 -1.60 -60.64
N TRP A 90 -21.61 -2.20 -61.58
CA TRP A 90 -21.57 -3.62 -61.99
C TRP A 90 -20.88 -3.68 -63.36
N PRO A 91 -20.05 -4.69 -63.70
CA PRO A 91 -20.37 -5.66 -64.77
C PRO A 91 -19.92 -7.11 -64.42
N GLU A 92 -20.69 -8.18 -64.68
CA GLU A 92 -20.73 -8.97 -65.94
C GLU A 92 -19.39 -9.67 -66.31
N GLN A 93 -19.36 -11.02 -66.20
CA GLN A 93 -19.10 -11.98 -67.30
C GLN A 93 -18.31 -13.25 -66.90
N LEU A 94 -18.98 -14.38 -67.14
CA LEU A 94 -18.41 -15.69 -67.44
C LEU A 94 -17.83 -15.69 -68.86
N ARG A 95 -16.67 -16.35 -69.10
CA ARG A 95 -16.47 -17.39 -70.14
C ARG A 95 -15.02 -17.88 -70.27
N LEU A 96 -14.87 -19.19 -70.11
CA LEU A 96 -14.12 -20.16 -70.94
C LEU A 96 -12.61 -20.00 -71.18
N PHE A 97 -11.86 -20.98 -70.65
CA PHE A 97 -10.81 -21.67 -71.40
C PHE A 97 -11.12 -23.17 -71.44
N ALA A 98 -10.91 -23.77 -72.61
CA ALA A 98 -11.37 -25.09 -72.99
C ALA A 98 -10.19 -26.05 -73.24
N LEU A 99 -10.57 -27.35 -73.26
CA LEU A 99 -9.92 -28.54 -73.85
C LEU A 99 -8.78 -29.21 -73.07
N PRO A 100 -8.50 -30.52 -73.29
CA PRO A 100 -9.31 -31.61 -73.86
C PRO A 100 -9.40 -32.80 -72.85
N ILE A 101 -10.09 -33.92 -73.06
CA ILE A 101 -9.53 -35.13 -73.69
C ILE A 101 -10.61 -36.21 -73.58
N ALA A 102 -11.20 -36.54 -74.72
CA ALA A 102 -12.04 -37.70 -74.92
C ALA A 102 -11.16 -38.96 -74.94
N ALA A 103 -10.83 -39.51 -73.77
CA ALA A 103 -10.23 -40.85 -73.65
C ALA A 103 -10.45 -41.53 -72.28
N SER A 104 -11.23 -40.94 -71.35
CA SER A 104 -11.42 -41.46 -69.99
C SER A 104 -12.89 -41.83 -69.67
N PHE A 105 -13.74 -41.93 -70.69
CA PHE A 105 -15.18 -42.16 -70.50
C PHE A 105 -15.58 -43.64 -70.43
N CYS A 106 -14.68 -44.57 -70.73
CA CYS A 106 -14.98 -46.01 -70.72
C CYS A 106 -14.61 -46.72 -69.40
N LEU A 107 -13.66 -46.17 -68.62
CA LEU A 107 -13.29 -46.70 -67.29
C LEU A 107 -14.16 -46.12 -66.15
N PHE A 108 -14.82 -44.98 -66.36
CA PHE A 108 -15.69 -44.35 -65.37
C PHE A 108 -17.05 -45.05 -65.21
N LEU A 109 -17.57 -45.65 -66.30
CA LEU A 109 -18.87 -46.33 -66.28
C LEU A 109 -18.83 -47.67 -65.54
N PHE A 110 -17.66 -48.33 -65.46
CA PHE A 110 -17.50 -49.59 -64.72
C PHE A 110 -17.40 -49.36 -63.21
N PHE A 111 -16.77 -48.26 -62.75
CA PHE A 111 -16.72 -47.89 -61.33
C PHE A 111 -18.05 -47.33 -60.79
N LEU A 112 -18.86 -46.71 -61.65
CA LEU A 112 -20.16 -46.14 -61.24
C LEU A 112 -21.19 -47.22 -60.86
N SER A 113 -21.15 -48.39 -61.51
CA SER A 113 -22.09 -49.49 -61.26
C SER A 113 -21.83 -50.21 -59.93
N ILE A 114 -20.55 -50.43 -59.58
CA ILE A 114 -20.15 -51.06 -58.31
C ILE A 114 -20.41 -50.11 -57.12
N CYS A 115 -20.30 -48.79 -57.35
CA CYS A 115 -20.61 -47.78 -56.35
C CYS A 115 -22.12 -47.67 -56.07
N ALA A 116 -22.96 -47.73 -57.11
CA ALA A 116 -24.42 -47.61 -56.99
C ALA A 116 -25.06 -48.74 -56.16
N MET A 117 -24.60 -49.99 -56.32
CA MET A 117 -25.14 -51.12 -55.55
C MET A 117 -24.75 -51.07 -54.06
N ARG A 118 -23.55 -50.61 -53.73
CA ARG A 118 -23.09 -50.48 -52.34
C ARG A 118 -23.74 -49.30 -51.62
N LEU A 119 -24.02 -48.21 -52.34
CA LEU A 119 -24.75 -47.04 -51.83
C LEU A 119 -26.21 -47.35 -51.52
N LEU A 120 -26.89 -48.15 -52.37
CA LEU A 120 -28.27 -48.54 -52.13
C LEU A 120 -28.40 -49.45 -50.90
N GLN A 121 -27.43 -50.34 -50.69
CA GLN A 121 -27.41 -51.25 -49.55
C GLN A 121 -27.12 -50.53 -48.23
N CYS A 122 -26.26 -49.51 -48.24
CA CYS A 122 -26.08 -48.62 -47.09
C CYS A 122 -27.31 -47.74 -46.83
N ALA A 123 -27.98 -47.24 -47.87
CA ALA A 123 -29.17 -46.40 -47.72
C ALA A 123 -30.35 -47.16 -47.09
N VAL A 124 -30.53 -48.44 -47.43
CA VAL A 124 -31.58 -49.29 -46.83
C VAL A 124 -31.26 -49.61 -45.36
N GLN A 125 -29.99 -49.84 -45.00
CA GLN A 125 -29.61 -50.07 -43.60
C GLN A 125 -29.69 -48.80 -42.73
N LEU A 126 -29.40 -47.63 -43.30
CA LEU A 126 -29.60 -46.33 -42.63
C LEU A 126 -31.09 -45.98 -42.48
N GLY A 127 -31.93 -46.34 -43.45
CA GLY A 127 -33.38 -46.15 -43.37
C GLY A 127 -34.05 -46.99 -42.28
N LEU A 128 -33.59 -48.23 -42.07
CA LEU A 128 -34.14 -49.12 -41.04
C LEU A 128 -33.74 -48.69 -39.61
N LEU A 129 -32.58 -48.06 -39.43
CA LEU A 129 -32.15 -47.53 -38.13
C LEU A 129 -32.90 -46.25 -37.73
N ALA A 130 -33.38 -45.46 -38.69
CA ALA A 130 -34.08 -44.20 -38.42
C ALA A 130 -35.52 -44.38 -37.92
N ALA A 131 -36.17 -45.52 -38.21
CA ALA A 131 -37.56 -45.79 -37.81
C ALA A 131 -37.72 -46.41 -36.42
N ALA A 132 -36.62 -46.84 -35.78
CA ALA A 132 -36.62 -47.50 -34.47
C ALA A 132 -36.06 -46.62 -33.34
N ALA A 133 -35.91 -45.31 -33.56
CA ALA A 133 -35.54 -44.39 -32.49
C ALA A 133 -36.79 -44.12 -31.62
N PRO A 134 -36.82 -44.53 -30.34
CA PRO A 134 -37.81 -43.99 -29.42
C PRO A 134 -37.65 -42.47 -29.41
N SER A 135 -38.72 -41.73 -29.66
CA SER A 135 -38.80 -40.30 -29.37
C SER A 135 -38.75 -40.11 -27.86
N VAL A 136 -37.55 -40.29 -27.30
CA VAL A 136 -37.23 -39.81 -25.96
C VAL A 136 -37.24 -38.29 -26.09
N TYR A 137 -38.39 -37.68 -25.79
CA TYR A 137 -38.38 -36.30 -25.34
C TYR A 137 -37.49 -36.33 -24.10
N ALA A 138 -36.24 -35.88 -24.24
CA ALA A 138 -35.33 -35.79 -23.11
C ALA A 138 -36.05 -34.91 -22.08
N ALA A 139 -36.45 -35.53 -20.97
CA ALA A 139 -37.13 -34.81 -19.90
C ALA A 139 -36.12 -33.78 -19.39
N SER A 140 -36.29 -32.50 -19.69
CA SER A 140 -35.39 -31.48 -19.17
C SER A 140 -35.93 -30.96 -17.84
N TRP A 141 -35.02 -30.67 -16.91
CA TRP A 141 -35.35 -29.89 -15.72
C TRP A 141 -35.55 -28.42 -16.09
N GLY A 142 -36.49 -27.79 -15.41
CA GLY A 142 -36.87 -26.39 -15.61
C GLY A 142 -37.55 -25.81 -14.37
N PHE A 143 -38.11 -24.61 -14.50
CA PHE A 143 -38.87 -23.95 -13.47
C PHE A 143 -40.06 -23.15 -14.02
N THR A 144 -41.13 -23.08 -13.25
CA THR A 144 -42.27 -22.18 -13.50
C THR A 144 -42.55 -21.30 -12.30
N ASP A 145 -43.29 -20.21 -12.53
CA ASP A 145 -43.66 -19.23 -11.50
C ASP A 145 -42.46 -18.69 -10.71
N ALA A 146 -41.33 -18.47 -11.40
CA ALA A 146 -40.15 -17.91 -10.77
C ALA A 146 -40.30 -16.41 -10.57
N THR A 147 -40.08 -15.97 -9.34
CA THR A 147 -40.14 -14.59 -8.91
C THR A 147 -38.88 -14.26 -8.13
N VAL A 148 -38.19 -13.21 -8.53
CA VAL A 148 -37.14 -12.57 -7.75
C VAL A 148 -37.71 -11.31 -7.14
N SER A 149 -37.48 -11.12 -5.84
CA SER A 149 -37.86 -9.90 -5.16
C SER A 149 -36.72 -9.38 -4.29
N VAL A 150 -36.46 -8.08 -4.36
CA VAL A 150 -35.62 -7.38 -3.40
C VAL A 150 -36.56 -6.75 -2.38
N ASN A 151 -36.45 -7.19 -1.14
CA ASN A 151 -37.27 -6.72 -0.06
C ASN A 151 -36.46 -5.75 0.81
N SER A 152 -36.75 -4.46 0.67
CA SER A 152 -36.14 -3.39 1.47
C SER A 152 -36.92 -3.20 2.78
N LYS A 153 -36.28 -2.63 3.80
CA LYS A 153 -36.92 -2.32 5.09
C LYS A 153 -37.97 -1.19 5.00
N SER A 154 -38.01 -0.46 3.87
CA SER A 154 -39.04 0.53 3.53
C SER A 154 -40.03 -0.07 2.52
N ALA A 155 -41.32 -0.07 2.84
CA ALA A 155 -42.37 -0.71 2.03
C ALA A 155 -42.52 -0.16 0.59
N SER A 156 -41.84 0.95 0.25
CA SER A 156 -41.93 1.69 -1.01
C SER A 156 -40.89 1.30 -2.09
N ALA A 157 -39.94 0.39 -1.82
CA ALA A 157 -38.87 0.02 -2.75
C ALA A 157 -38.76 -1.51 -2.98
N ASN A 158 -39.88 -2.23 -2.91
CA ASN A 158 -39.90 -3.67 -3.20
C ASN A 158 -40.01 -3.92 -4.71
N ILE A 159 -38.89 -4.29 -5.34
CA ILE A 159 -38.85 -4.67 -6.75
C ILE A 159 -39.19 -6.16 -6.83
N LYS A 160 -40.19 -6.54 -7.63
CA LYS A 160 -40.62 -7.91 -7.87
C LYS A 160 -40.60 -8.18 -9.38
N GLU A 161 -39.71 -9.06 -9.82
CA GLU A 161 -39.56 -9.41 -11.23
C GLU A 161 -39.83 -10.89 -11.45
N THR A 162 -40.59 -11.19 -12.50
CA THR A 162 -40.91 -12.56 -12.89
C THR A 162 -39.85 -13.08 -13.84
N LEU A 163 -39.19 -14.18 -13.47
CA LEU A 163 -38.20 -14.85 -14.31
C LEU A 163 -38.88 -15.82 -15.27
N LYS A 164 -38.39 -15.87 -16.50
CA LYS A 164 -38.78 -16.88 -17.50
C LYS A 164 -37.60 -17.81 -17.75
N GLU A 165 -37.90 -19.06 -18.09
CA GLU A 165 -36.87 -20.01 -18.50
C GLU A 165 -36.10 -19.47 -19.72
N ASN A 166 -34.78 -19.58 -19.69
CA ASN A 166 -33.87 -19.28 -20.81
C ASN A 166 -33.83 -17.80 -21.25
N THR A 167 -34.41 -16.88 -20.48
CA THR A 167 -34.33 -15.44 -20.75
C THR A 167 -33.83 -14.72 -19.51
N PRO A 168 -32.56 -14.28 -19.48
CA PRO A 168 -32.05 -13.53 -18.35
C PRO A 168 -32.73 -12.16 -18.26
N LEU A 169 -32.80 -11.60 -17.05
CA LEU A 169 -33.31 -10.24 -16.84
C LEU A 169 -32.40 -9.21 -17.51
N SER A 170 -33.00 -8.25 -18.23
CA SER A 170 -32.26 -7.22 -18.97
C SER A 170 -31.69 -6.10 -18.09
N GLN A 171 -32.17 -5.96 -16.85
CA GLN A 171 -31.69 -4.95 -15.90
C GLN A 171 -31.02 -5.64 -14.71
N PRO A 172 -29.84 -5.15 -14.26
CA PRO A 172 -29.19 -5.67 -13.08
C PRO A 172 -29.97 -5.26 -11.83
N LEU A 173 -30.13 -6.22 -10.92
CA LEU A 173 -30.85 -6.03 -9.68
C LEU A 173 -29.91 -5.47 -8.62
N VAL A 174 -30.26 -4.30 -8.08
CA VAL A 174 -29.45 -3.61 -7.07
C VAL A 174 -29.82 -4.13 -5.66
N LEU A 175 -28.82 -4.59 -4.90
CA LEU A 175 -28.94 -4.89 -3.48
C LEU A 175 -28.23 -3.83 -2.65
N GLY A 176 -28.99 -3.10 -1.82
CA GLY A 176 -28.45 -2.19 -0.81
C GLY A 176 -28.15 -2.88 0.52
N ASP A 177 -27.53 -2.13 1.45
CA ASP A 177 -26.99 -2.66 2.71
C ASP A 177 -28.02 -3.32 3.66
N ALA A 178 -29.27 -2.88 3.60
CA ALA A 178 -30.35 -3.37 4.44
C ALA A 178 -31.32 -4.31 3.69
N ASP A 179 -31.03 -4.62 2.43
CA ASP A 179 -31.95 -5.33 1.54
C ASP A 179 -31.76 -6.86 1.62
N SER A 180 -32.85 -7.57 1.33
CA SER A 180 -32.86 -9.03 1.26
C SER A 180 -33.37 -9.49 -0.10
N LEU A 181 -32.59 -10.31 -0.79
CA LEU A 181 -32.95 -10.98 -2.04
C LEU A 181 -33.76 -12.23 -1.71
N LYS A 182 -35.00 -12.30 -2.19
CA LYS A 182 -35.87 -13.46 -2.10
C LYS A 182 -36.12 -14.04 -3.48
N LEU A 183 -35.74 -15.29 -3.69
CA LEU A 183 -36.00 -16.06 -4.90
C LEU A 183 -37.02 -17.16 -4.58
N ILE A 184 -38.13 -17.17 -5.31
CA ILE A 184 -39.17 -18.19 -5.21
C ILE A 184 -39.37 -18.77 -6.61
N LEU A 185 -39.30 -20.09 -6.77
CA LEU A 185 -39.53 -20.77 -8.04
C LEU A 185 -40.16 -22.14 -7.82
N THR A 186 -40.86 -22.67 -8.81
CA THR A 186 -41.40 -24.04 -8.77
C THR A 186 -40.62 -24.90 -9.75
N THR A 187 -39.87 -25.87 -9.26
CA THR A 187 -39.06 -26.77 -10.09
C THR A 187 -39.94 -27.78 -10.81
N GLN A 188 -39.63 -28.04 -12.08
CA GLN A 188 -40.37 -28.97 -12.91
C GLN A 188 -39.45 -29.94 -13.65
N GLU A 189 -39.92 -31.16 -13.84
CA GLU A 189 -39.34 -32.16 -14.73
C GLU A 189 -40.39 -32.49 -15.79
N ALA A 190 -40.07 -32.24 -17.07
CA ALA A 190 -40.97 -32.50 -18.20
C ALA A 190 -42.41 -31.94 -18.01
N ARG A 191 -42.52 -30.72 -17.46
CA ARG A 191 -43.77 -29.99 -17.13
C ARG A 191 -44.56 -30.46 -15.90
N SER A 192 -44.02 -31.44 -15.16
CA SER A 192 -44.59 -31.87 -13.88
C SER A 192 -43.79 -31.29 -12.71
N ALA A 193 -44.46 -30.67 -11.74
CA ALA A 193 -43.81 -30.12 -10.56
C ALA A 193 -43.24 -31.27 -9.70
N LYS A 194 -41.92 -31.32 -9.56
CA LYS A 194 -41.22 -32.37 -8.80
C LYS A 194 -40.08 -31.77 -8.00
N ARG A 195 -39.72 -32.46 -6.92
CA ARG A 195 -38.58 -32.14 -6.07
C ARG A 195 -37.27 -32.64 -6.72
N PRO A 196 -36.37 -31.77 -7.20
CA PRO A 196 -35.04 -32.17 -7.63
C PRO A 196 -34.17 -32.61 -6.44
N HIS A 197 -33.12 -33.37 -6.75
CA HIS A 197 -32.10 -33.73 -5.76
C HIS A 197 -31.18 -32.56 -5.39
N GLN A 198 -30.90 -31.68 -6.36
CA GLN A 198 -30.03 -30.52 -6.23
C GLN A 198 -30.71 -29.29 -6.83
N ALA A 199 -30.73 -28.20 -6.06
CA ALA A 199 -31.22 -26.90 -6.52
C ALA A 199 -30.44 -25.80 -5.79
N PHE A 200 -29.65 -25.03 -6.54
CA PHE A 200 -28.80 -23.98 -6.00
C PHE A 200 -28.90 -22.70 -6.84
N LEU A 201 -28.74 -21.56 -6.18
CA LEU A 201 -28.40 -20.30 -6.82
C LEU A 201 -26.88 -20.13 -6.78
N LEU A 202 -26.24 -20.15 -7.94
CA LEU A 202 -24.81 -19.92 -8.09
C LEU A 202 -24.59 -18.42 -8.36
N LEU A 203 -23.84 -17.75 -7.50
CA LEU A 203 -23.37 -16.39 -7.75
C LEU A 203 -21.93 -16.47 -8.22
N LYS A 204 -21.64 -15.90 -9.38
CA LYS A 204 -20.34 -15.94 -10.02
C LYS A 204 -19.85 -14.55 -10.40
N ASP A 205 -18.62 -14.24 -10.03
CA ASP A 205 -17.91 -13.06 -10.49
C ASP A 205 -17.23 -13.36 -11.83
N SER A 206 -17.64 -12.65 -12.89
CA SER A 206 -17.13 -12.84 -14.25
C SER A 206 -15.64 -12.48 -14.38
N GLN A 207 -15.14 -11.53 -13.57
CA GLN A 207 -13.76 -11.03 -13.66
C GLN A 207 -12.78 -11.91 -12.88
N ASN A 208 -13.15 -12.29 -11.65
CA ASN A 208 -12.27 -13.04 -10.74
C ASN A 208 -12.48 -14.56 -10.84
N GLY A 209 -13.54 -15.01 -11.50
CA GLY A 209 -13.93 -16.43 -11.55
C GLY A 209 -14.39 -16.99 -10.21
N LEU A 210 -14.58 -16.14 -9.19
CA LEU A 210 -15.03 -16.53 -7.86
C LEU A 210 -16.50 -16.93 -7.91
N ASP A 211 -16.83 -18.11 -7.40
CA ASP A 211 -18.19 -18.62 -7.35
C ASP A 211 -18.61 -19.03 -5.94
N ILE A 212 -19.91 -18.90 -5.65
CA ILE A 212 -20.52 -19.38 -4.42
C ILE A 212 -21.92 -19.92 -4.70
N SER A 213 -22.22 -21.09 -4.12
CA SER A 213 -23.50 -21.77 -4.28
C SER A 213 -24.37 -21.62 -3.04
N TYR A 214 -25.62 -21.18 -3.22
CA TYR A 214 -26.62 -21.09 -2.16
C TYR A 214 -27.77 -22.10 -2.38
N PRO A 215 -28.00 -23.05 -1.45
CA PRO A 215 -29.05 -24.05 -1.60
C PRO A 215 -30.46 -23.47 -1.50
N LEU A 216 -31.33 -23.89 -2.41
CA LEU A 216 -32.76 -23.59 -2.37
C LEU A 216 -33.47 -24.53 -1.38
N SER A 217 -34.37 -23.97 -0.57
CA SER A 217 -35.26 -24.78 0.27
C SER A 217 -36.44 -25.27 -0.59
N VAL A 218 -36.33 -26.49 -1.10
CA VAL A 218 -37.34 -27.14 -1.95
C VAL A 218 -38.34 -27.92 -1.08
N LYS A 219 -39.63 -27.85 -1.38
CA LYS A 219 -40.69 -28.70 -0.79
C LYS A 219 -41.00 -29.89 -1.71
N GLU A 220 -41.77 -30.86 -1.21
CA GLU A 220 -42.19 -32.03 -2.00
C GLU A 220 -42.99 -31.63 -3.25
N SER A 221 -43.70 -30.51 -3.20
CA SER A 221 -44.44 -29.92 -4.34
C SER A 221 -43.59 -29.19 -5.38
N GLY A 222 -42.25 -29.25 -5.30
CA GLY A 222 -41.32 -28.54 -6.19
C GLY A 222 -41.19 -27.03 -5.91
N LYS A 223 -41.98 -26.47 -4.99
CA LYS A 223 -41.85 -25.06 -4.57
C LYS A 223 -40.54 -24.85 -3.83
N SER A 224 -39.75 -23.91 -4.29
CA SER A 224 -38.39 -23.60 -3.83
C SER A 224 -38.30 -22.17 -3.35
N LYS A 225 -37.68 -21.94 -2.20
CA LYS A 225 -37.45 -20.60 -1.63
C LYS A 225 -35.98 -20.43 -1.24
N LEU A 226 -35.43 -19.27 -1.55
CA LEU A 226 -34.14 -18.78 -1.05
C LEU A 226 -34.28 -17.33 -0.60
N GLU A 227 -33.64 -16.99 0.51
CA GLU A 227 -33.61 -15.65 1.08
C GLU A 227 -32.15 -15.34 1.46
N LEU A 228 -31.57 -14.33 0.83
CA LEU A 228 -30.18 -13.90 1.02
C LEU A 228 -30.16 -12.44 1.43
N ALA A 229 -29.55 -12.13 2.56
CA ALA A 229 -29.25 -10.74 2.93
C ALA A 229 -27.82 -10.39 2.51
N GLN A 230 -27.52 -9.10 2.38
CA GLN A 230 -26.16 -8.65 2.03
C GLN A 230 -25.08 -9.16 3.02
N LYS A 231 -25.43 -9.34 4.30
CA LYS A 231 -24.56 -9.94 5.33
C LYS A 231 -24.17 -11.40 5.08
N ASP A 232 -24.95 -12.12 4.27
CA ASP A 232 -24.73 -13.53 3.95
C ASP A 232 -23.83 -13.69 2.71
N LEU A 233 -23.50 -12.58 2.03
CA LEU A 233 -22.54 -12.52 0.94
C LEU A 233 -21.11 -12.41 1.48
N PRO A 234 -20.15 -13.17 0.94
CA PRO A 234 -18.74 -12.99 1.24
C PRO A 234 -18.27 -11.57 0.93
N VAL A 235 -17.32 -11.07 1.72
CA VAL A 235 -16.75 -9.72 1.57
C VAL A 235 -16.18 -9.44 0.19
N GLN A 236 -15.74 -10.47 -0.54
CA GLN A 236 -15.21 -10.37 -1.89
C GLN A 236 -16.26 -9.85 -2.88
N PHE A 237 -17.50 -10.36 -2.80
CA PHE A 237 -18.61 -9.91 -3.63
C PHE A 237 -19.13 -8.50 -3.27
N LEU A 238 -18.82 -8.01 -2.06
CA LEU A 238 -19.17 -6.64 -1.64
C LEU A 238 -18.19 -5.59 -2.16
N THR A 239 -16.98 -6.01 -2.55
CA THR A 239 -15.92 -5.11 -3.05
C THR A 239 -15.83 -5.05 -4.57
N THR A 240 -16.50 -5.96 -5.28
CA THR A 240 -16.46 -6.04 -6.74
C THR A 240 -17.31 -4.91 -7.36
N PRO A 241 -16.73 -4.06 -8.23
CA PRO A 241 -17.48 -2.98 -8.90
C PRO A 241 -18.33 -3.48 -10.08
N SER A 242 -18.09 -4.69 -10.59
CA SER A 242 -18.87 -5.30 -11.66
C SER A 242 -20.10 -6.04 -11.15
N PRO A 243 -21.20 -6.09 -11.94
CA PRO A 243 -22.34 -6.94 -11.64
C PRO A 243 -21.95 -8.42 -11.53
N ILE A 244 -22.56 -9.11 -10.57
CA ILE A 244 -22.36 -10.54 -10.29
C ILE A 244 -23.39 -11.34 -11.08
N ASP A 245 -22.97 -12.40 -11.76
CA ASP A 245 -23.85 -13.27 -12.52
C ASP A 245 -24.55 -14.25 -11.57
N ALA A 246 -25.89 -14.26 -11.56
CA ALA A 246 -26.70 -15.18 -10.78
C ALA A 246 -27.29 -16.27 -11.69
N GLU A 247 -26.76 -17.48 -11.58
CA GLU A 247 -27.14 -18.65 -12.35
C GLU A 247 -27.97 -19.61 -11.51
N ILE A 248 -29.01 -20.19 -12.09
CA ILE A 248 -29.83 -21.20 -11.42
C ILE A 248 -29.38 -22.58 -11.90
N VAL A 249 -29.05 -23.45 -10.95
CA VAL A 249 -28.64 -24.82 -11.19
C VAL A 249 -29.65 -25.77 -10.56
N ILE A 250 -30.30 -26.60 -11.39
CA ILE A 250 -31.25 -27.63 -10.95
C ILE A 250 -30.85 -28.96 -11.57
N GLY A 251 -30.72 -29.98 -10.73
CA GLY A 251 -30.35 -31.33 -11.17
C GLY A 251 -30.97 -32.41 -10.28
N SER A 252 -31.20 -33.57 -10.85
CA SER A 252 -31.64 -34.77 -10.13
C SER A 252 -30.94 -36.00 -10.69
N PHE A 253 -30.97 -37.10 -9.94
CA PHE A 253 -30.54 -38.39 -10.47
C PHE A 253 -31.56 -38.88 -11.50
N GLY A 254 -31.11 -39.21 -12.72
CA GLY A 254 -31.99 -39.68 -13.79
C GLY A 254 -31.40 -39.46 -15.18
N ALA A 255 -32.20 -39.76 -16.20
CA ALA A 255 -31.88 -39.51 -17.61
C ALA A 255 -32.34 -38.12 -18.08
N SER A 256 -32.77 -37.26 -17.14
CA SER A 256 -33.27 -35.91 -17.43
C SER A 256 -32.14 -34.89 -17.52
N ASP A 257 -32.19 -34.00 -18.52
CA ASP A 257 -31.16 -32.98 -18.73
C ASP A 257 -31.20 -31.93 -17.59
N PRO A 258 -30.05 -31.62 -16.96
CA PRO A 258 -30.00 -30.64 -15.88
C PRO A 258 -30.20 -29.21 -16.40
N TYR A 259 -30.74 -28.35 -15.56
CA TYR A 259 -30.88 -26.93 -15.85
C TYR A 259 -29.69 -26.17 -15.29
N HIS A 260 -28.95 -25.46 -16.13
CA HIS A 260 -27.86 -24.56 -15.72
C HIS A 260 -27.80 -23.35 -16.65
N LYS A 261 -28.38 -22.22 -16.22
CA LYS A 261 -28.41 -20.98 -17.01
C LYS A 261 -28.41 -19.73 -16.14
N LEU A 262 -27.94 -18.62 -16.72
CA LEU A 262 -28.02 -17.28 -16.16
C LEU A 262 -29.48 -16.85 -16.00
N ALA A 263 -29.83 -16.42 -14.79
CA ALA A 263 -31.16 -15.92 -14.48
C ALA A 263 -31.18 -14.38 -14.44
N PHE A 264 -30.23 -13.76 -13.73
CA PHE A 264 -30.14 -12.31 -13.61
C PHE A 264 -28.74 -11.86 -13.18
N GLN A 265 -28.48 -10.57 -13.27
CA GLN A 265 -27.27 -9.95 -12.76
C GLN A 265 -27.57 -9.18 -11.48
N LEU A 266 -26.66 -9.24 -10.52
CA LEU A 266 -26.80 -8.67 -9.19
C LEU A 266 -25.72 -7.62 -8.96
N SER A 267 -26.10 -6.36 -8.79
CA SER A 267 -25.18 -5.29 -8.40
C SER A 267 -25.32 -5.02 -6.90
N VAL A 268 -24.21 -5.07 -6.17
CA VAL A 268 -24.22 -4.83 -4.73
C VAL A 268 -23.71 -3.42 -4.46
N ASN A 269 -24.57 -2.55 -3.93
CA ASN A 269 -24.18 -1.20 -3.52
C ASN A 269 -23.69 -1.24 -2.07
N ALA A 270 -22.38 -1.33 -1.88
CA ALA A 270 -21.73 -1.24 -0.57
C ALA A 270 -21.41 0.23 -0.22
N GLU A 271 -22.43 1.05 0.03
CA GLU A 271 -22.24 2.43 0.47
C GLU A 271 -21.86 2.47 1.97
N GLY A 272 -20.56 2.48 2.27
CA GLY A 272 -20.06 2.90 3.59
C GLY A 272 -19.18 1.91 4.34
N LYS A 273 -19.01 0.67 3.84
CA LYS A 273 -17.97 -0.24 4.34
C LYS A 273 -16.76 -0.26 3.41
N LYS A 274 -15.95 0.81 3.48
CA LYS A 274 -14.51 0.74 3.19
C LYS A 274 -13.80 -0.11 4.26
N SER A 275 -14.24 -1.35 4.50
CA SER A 275 -13.60 -2.21 5.48
C SER A 275 -12.45 -2.92 4.78
N SER A 276 -11.23 -2.54 5.20
CA SER A 276 -9.98 -3.29 5.08
C SER A 276 -9.81 -4.05 3.77
N LYS A 277 -9.02 -3.48 2.85
CA LYS A 277 -8.44 -4.13 1.66
C LYS A 277 -8.23 -5.63 1.89
N SER A 278 -9.25 -6.43 1.59
CA SER A 278 -9.12 -7.83 1.22
C SER A 278 -9.26 -7.89 -0.31
N GLY A 279 -8.80 -6.83 -0.98
CA GLY A 279 -8.51 -6.88 -2.40
C GLY A 279 -7.29 -7.76 -2.52
N ASP A 280 -7.48 -8.88 -3.21
CA ASP A 280 -6.44 -9.64 -3.89
C ASP A 280 -5.08 -9.56 -3.20
N ILE A 281 -4.99 -10.12 -1.99
CA ILE A 281 -3.67 -10.43 -1.45
C ILE A 281 -3.27 -11.67 -2.22
N GLU A 282 -2.70 -11.46 -3.41
CA GLU A 282 -1.83 -12.44 -4.02
C GLU A 282 -0.87 -12.87 -2.90
N ARG A 283 -1.12 -14.06 -2.33
CA ARG A 283 -0.33 -14.56 -1.20
C ARG A 283 1.16 -14.63 -1.57
N TYR A 284 1.42 -14.78 -2.88
CA TYR A 284 2.72 -14.78 -3.49
C TYR A 284 2.73 -13.79 -4.66
N GLY A 285 2.85 -12.50 -4.33
CA GLY A 285 3.02 -11.42 -5.30
C GLY A 285 4.30 -10.61 -5.02
N LYS A 286 4.73 -9.80 -5.98
CA LYS A 286 5.84 -8.86 -5.77
C LYS A 286 5.36 -7.73 -4.84
N LEU A 287 6.03 -7.58 -3.68
CA LEU A 287 5.75 -6.47 -2.78
C LEU A 287 6.22 -5.13 -3.39
N PRO A 288 5.54 -4.01 -3.08
CA PRO A 288 6.00 -2.70 -3.48
C PRO A 288 7.37 -2.39 -2.87
N GLU A 289 8.23 -1.71 -3.63
CA GLU A 289 9.54 -1.28 -3.17
C GLU A 289 9.41 -0.21 -2.08
N ILE A 290 10.25 -0.31 -1.04
CA ILE A 290 10.25 0.62 0.10
C ILE A 290 11.46 1.54 -0.02
N HIS A 291 11.20 2.83 -0.20
CA HIS A 291 12.25 3.86 -0.19
C HIS A 291 12.36 4.51 1.19
N HIS A 292 13.58 4.60 1.72
CA HIS A 292 13.83 5.35 2.94
C HIS A 292 13.75 6.86 2.65
N ILE A 293 12.86 7.56 3.34
CA ILE A 293 12.74 9.02 3.25
C ILE A 293 13.66 9.64 4.28
N PHE A 294 14.75 10.26 3.81
CA PHE A 294 15.65 11.01 4.67
C PHE A 294 14.98 12.26 5.23
N LYS A 295 15.44 12.70 6.40
CA LYS A 295 15.06 14.00 6.93
C LYS A 295 15.55 15.10 6.00
N GLN A 296 14.73 16.13 5.80
CA GLN A 296 15.15 17.31 5.08
C GLN A 296 16.25 18.04 5.86
N ASP A 297 17.22 18.59 5.13
CA ASP A 297 18.28 19.39 5.75
C ASP A 297 17.70 20.68 6.36
N PRO A 298 18.18 21.09 7.54
CA PRO A 298 17.72 22.33 8.17
C PRO A 298 18.11 23.54 7.30
N GLN A 299 17.20 24.50 7.14
CA GLN A 299 17.49 25.72 6.40
C GLN A 299 18.25 26.74 7.25
N SER A 300 19.36 27.25 6.73
CA SER A 300 20.12 28.35 7.32
C SER A 300 19.50 29.72 6.96
N PRO A 301 19.64 30.75 7.82
CA PRO A 301 19.14 32.09 7.52
C PRO A 301 19.86 32.75 6.34
N ALA A 302 19.27 33.82 5.80
CA ALA A 302 19.86 34.58 4.70
C ALA A 302 21.20 35.23 5.11
N VAL A 303 22.22 35.09 4.25
CA VAL A 303 23.60 35.57 4.50
C VAL A 303 23.66 37.05 4.84
N ILE A 304 22.84 37.88 4.19
CA ILE A 304 22.79 39.33 4.41
C ILE A 304 22.46 39.64 5.88
N ILE A 305 21.49 38.93 6.47
CA ILE A 305 21.09 39.13 7.86
C ILE A 305 22.25 38.77 8.79
N THR A 306 22.90 37.63 8.55
CA THR A 306 24.06 37.21 9.36
C THR A 306 25.24 38.20 9.27
N LEU A 307 25.46 38.80 8.10
CA LEU A 307 26.55 39.75 7.87
C LEU A 307 26.29 41.09 8.58
N VAL A 308 25.04 41.56 8.62
CA VAL A 308 24.67 42.76 9.38
C VAL A 308 24.96 42.58 10.88
N PHE A 309 24.59 41.44 11.46
CA PHE A 309 24.88 41.17 12.87
C PHE A 309 26.37 40.99 13.16
N LEU A 310 27.12 40.37 12.23
CA LEU A 310 28.58 40.29 12.32
C LEU A 310 29.19 41.70 12.36
N LEU A 311 28.78 42.58 11.43
CA LEU A 311 29.28 43.95 11.36
C LEU A 311 28.90 44.75 12.62
N ALA A 312 27.65 44.63 13.10
CA ALA A 312 27.21 45.26 14.33
C ALA A 312 28.06 44.83 15.53
N THR A 313 28.43 43.55 15.61
CA THR A 313 29.32 43.03 16.66
C THR A 313 30.73 43.59 16.51
N LEU A 314 31.29 43.63 15.30
CA LEU A 314 32.61 44.19 15.04
C LEU A 314 32.70 45.69 15.36
N ILE A 315 31.62 46.45 15.15
CA ILE A 315 31.54 47.89 15.50
C ILE A 315 31.63 48.12 17.02
N THR A 316 31.25 47.16 17.86
CA THR A 316 31.37 47.33 19.32
C THR A 316 32.82 47.50 19.78
N ILE A 317 33.80 46.94 19.05
CA ILE A 317 35.23 47.04 19.37
C ILE A 317 35.76 48.48 19.23
N PRO A 318 35.62 49.18 18.08
CA PRO A 318 36.05 50.57 17.99
C PRO A 318 35.25 51.50 18.90
N VAL A 319 33.97 51.20 19.17
CA VAL A 319 33.17 51.95 20.16
C VAL A 319 33.78 51.83 21.57
N LEU A 320 34.23 50.64 21.97
CA LEU A 320 34.94 50.42 23.23
C LEU A 320 36.25 51.21 23.28
N VAL A 321 37.07 51.14 22.22
CA VAL A 321 38.34 51.89 22.14
C VAL A 321 38.09 53.40 22.20
N ALA A 322 37.11 53.92 21.45
CA ALA A 322 36.73 55.33 21.50
C ALA A 322 36.26 55.75 22.89
N SER A 323 35.52 54.88 23.58
CA SER A 323 35.07 55.12 24.95
C SER A 323 36.24 55.22 25.92
N TRP A 324 37.24 54.34 25.82
CA TRP A 324 38.47 54.43 26.63
C TRP A 324 39.26 55.72 26.36
N LEU A 325 39.37 56.13 25.09
CA LEU A 325 40.02 57.39 24.74
C LEU A 325 39.26 58.60 25.27
N PHE A 326 37.92 58.56 25.27
CA PHE A 326 37.08 59.61 25.84
C PHE A 326 37.18 59.70 27.38
N LEU A 327 37.41 58.57 28.05
CA LEU A 327 37.57 58.47 29.51
C LEU A 327 39.01 58.73 29.99
N ASP A 328 39.90 59.22 29.13
CA ASP A 328 41.33 59.43 29.40
C ASP A 328 42.01 58.17 29.97
N ALA A 329 41.76 57.00 29.37
CA ALA A 329 42.44 55.77 29.74
C ALA A 329 43.96 55.95 29.61
N ASN A 330 44.66 55.81 30.73
CA ASN A 330 46.03 56.27 30.87
C ASN A 330 47.06 55.13 30.98
N LEU A 331 48.21 55.30 30.33
CA LEU A 331 49.36 54.39 30.39
C LEU A 331 50.62 55.03 31.03
N ASN A 332 50.49 56.17 31.72
CA ASN A 332 51.62 56.94 32.28
C ASN A 332 52.54 56.14 33.23
N HIS A 333 52.02 55.10 33.89
CA HIS A 333 52.80 54.26 34.80
C HIS A 333 53.43 53.02 34.13
N LEU A 334 53.30 52.87 32.82
CA LEU A 334 53.91 51.79 32.05
C LEU A 334 55.46 51.88 32.03
N PRO A 335 56.10 53.05 31.79
CA PRO A 335 57.56 53.16 31.83
C PRO A 335 58.13 52.87 33.22
N THR A 336 57.45 53.33 34.28
CA THR A 336 57.83 53.04 35.67
C THR A 336 57.74 51.54 35.97
N ALA A 337 56.70 50.86 35.48
CA ALA A 337 56.54 49.41 35.63
C ALA A 337 57.68 48.64 34.96
N LEU A 338 58.03 49.03 33.73
CA LEU A 338 59.05 48.38 32.92
C LEU A 338 60.46 48.65 33.45
N GLN A 339 60.71 49.79 34.10
CA GLN A 339 61.99 50.05 34.77
C GLN A 339 62.15 49.26 36.07
N ALA A 340 61.07 49.11 36.85
CA ALA A 340 61.11 48.40 38.12
C ALA A 340 61.18 46.86 37.96
N ALA A 341 60.43 46.31 37.01
CA ALA A 341 60.36 44.87 36.77
C ALA A 341 60.09 44.55 35.28
N PRO A 342 61.08 44.70 34.39
CA PRO A 342 60.88 44.52 32.95
C PRO A 342 60.48 43.09 32.57
N VAL A 343 61.21 42.10 33.11
CA VAL A 343 61.04 40.69 32.74
C VAL A 343 59.67 40.13 33.17
N PRO A 344 59.21 40.32 34.43
CA PRO A 344 57.90 39.80 34.85
C PRO A 344 56.74 40.38 34.07
N HIS A 345 56.74 41.70 33.81
CA HIS A 345 55.65 42.38 33.09
C HIS A 345 55.57 41.94 31.62
N VAL A 346 56.71 41.88 30.93
CA VAL A 346 56.75 41.45 29.52
C VAL A 346 56.36 39.98 29.39
N VAL A 347 56.93 39.10 30.22
CA VAL A 347 56.62 37.66 30.18
C VAL A 347 55.16 37.40 30.56
N PHE A 348 54.61 38.15 31.51
CA PHE A 348 53.21 38.02 31.90
C PHE A 348 52.28 38.40 30.75
N VAL A 349 52.45 39.57 30.12
CA VAL A 349 51.62 39.97 28.97
C VAL A 349 51.80 39.01 27.79
N ALA A 350 53.02 38.60 27.49
CA ALA A 350 53.30 37.63 26.43
C ALA A 350 52.64 36.27 26.70
N SER A 351 52.60 35.82 27.96
CA SER A 351 51.94 34.58 28.34
C SER A 351 50.42 34.65 28.22
N VAL A 352 49.81 35.80 28.51
CA VAL A 352 48.37 36.02 28.30
C VAL A 352 48.03 35.99 26.81
N ILE A 353 48.79 36.71 25.97
CA ILE A 353 48.63 36.66 24.50
C ILE A 353 48.88 35.25 23.98
N GLY A 354 49.87 34.54 24.51
CA GLY A 354 50.17 33.15 24.15
C GLY A 354 49.04 32.18 24.49
N LEU A 355 48.37 32.34 25.63
CA LEU A 355 47.19 31.54 25.99
C LEU A 355 46.03 31.79 25.04
N GLU A 356 45.74 33.05 24.69
CA GLU A 356 44.72 33.37 23.68
C GLU A 356 45.07 32.76 22.31
N GLY A 357 46.34 32.80 21.92
CA GLY A 357 46.82 32.13 20.71
C GLY A 357 46.64 30.61 20.74
N ILE A 358 46.90 29.96 21.88
CA ILE A 358 46.66 28.53 22.06
C ILE A 358 45.17 28.20 21.94
N PHE A 359 44.28 29.03 22.51
CA PHE A 359 42.83 28.83 22.39
C PHE A 359 42.32 29.10 20.96
N PHE A 360 42.89 30.06 20.25
CA PHE A 360 42.62 30.28 18.83
C PHE A 360 43.06 29.08 17.97
N LEU A 361 44.24 28.52 18.25
CA LEU A 361 44.71 27.30 17.59
C LEU A 361 43.82 26.10 17.91
N TYR A 362 43.34 25.98 19.15
CA TYR A 362 42.35 24.96 19.53
C TYR A 362 41.03 25.10 18.78
N TYR A 363 40.53 26.32 18.61
CA TYR A 363 39.30 26.57 17.86
C TYR A 363 39.45 26.21 16.37
N THR A 364 40.64 26.42 15.79
CA THR A 364 40.85 26.28 14.34
C THR A 364 41.41 24.91 13.92
N SER A 365 42.33 24.32 14.69
CA SER A 365 43.14 23.18 14.20
C SER A 365 43.66 22.19 15.25
N TRP A 366 43.90 22.59 16.50
CA TRP A 366 44.53 21.75 17.51
C TRP A 366 43.54 20.83 18.24
N ASN A 367 44.00 19.63 18.58
CA ASN A 367 43.25 18.70 19.42
C ASN A 367 43.42 19.03 20.90
N LEU A 368 42.46 18.60 21.73
CA LEU A 368 42.48 18.83 23.18
C LEU A 368 43.79 18.36 23.86
N PHE A 369 44.34 17.22 23.43
CA PHE A 369 45.59 16.68 23.98
C PHE A 369 46.84 17.48 23.59
N GLN A 370 46.79 18.33 22.58
CA GLN A 370 47.87 19.26 22.23
C GLN A 370 47.70 20.57 23.00
N THR A 371 46.47 21.06 23.09
CA THR A 371 46.11 22.30 23.80
C THR A 371 46.39 22.20 25.29
N LEU A 372 46.01 21.11 25.96
CA LEU A 372 46.17 20.95 27.41
C LEU A 372 47.63 21.08 27.90
N PRO A 373 48.62 20.33 27.37
CA PRO A 373 50.01 20.47 27.81
C PRO A 373 50.60 21.84 27.43
N ALA A 374 50.26 22.39 26.25
CA ALA A 374 50.71 23.72 25.85
C ALA A 374 50.16 24.81 26.79
N ALA A 375 48.86 24.78 27.08
CA ALA A 375 48.20 25.69 28.00
C ALA A 375 48.69 25.51 29.45
N LEU A 376 49.04 24.29 29.87
CA LEU A 376 49.65 24.04 31.17
C LEU A 376 51.03 24.70 31.25
N VAL A 377 51.89 24.51 30.25
CA VAL A 377 53.22 25.13 30.22
C VAL A 377 53.11 26.65 30.22
N VAL A 378 52.37 27.24 29.28
CA VAL A 378 52.22 28.70 29.21
C VAL A 378 51.47 29.25 30.43
N GLY A 379 50.48 28.52 30.95
CA GLY A 379 49.74 28.88 32.16
C GLY A 379 50.60 28.89 33.42
N THR A 380 51.54 27.96 33.58
CA THR A 380 52.51 28.00 34.69
C THR A 380 53.46 29.20 34.57
N VAL A 381 53.90 29.53 33.35
CA VAL A 381 54.70 30.74 33.08
C VAL A 381 53.89 32.00 33.41
N ALA A 382 52.62 32.06 33.02
CA ALA A 382 51.72 33.16 33.34
C ALA A 382 51.52 33.33 34.85
N PHE A 383 51.32 32.23 35.57
CA PHE A 383 51.15 32.23 37.02
C PHE A 383 52.39 32.77 37.74
N LEU A 384 53.58 32.27 37.39
CA LEU A 384 54.84 32.70 38.03
C LEU A 384 55.19 34.14 37.71
N SER A 385 55.13 34.54 36.43
CA SER A 385 55.42 35.91 36.01
C SER A 385 54.37 36.91 36.53
N GLY A 386 53.09 36.55 36.48
CA GLY A 386 51.98 37.36 36.98
C GLY A 386 52.07 37.61 38.49
N SER A 387 52.43 36.60 39.29
CA SER A 387 52.61 36.79 40.73
C SER A 387 53.65 37.87 41.07
N ARG A 388 54.74 37.93 40.29
CA ARG A 388 55.82 38.92 40.45
C ARG A 388 55.42 40.30 39.90
N ALA A 389 54.78 40.34 38.72
CA ALA A 389 54.27 41.57 38.13
C ALA A 389 53.22 42.26 39.01
N LEU A 390 52.26 41.50 39.56
CA LEU A 390 51.23 42.04 40.45
C LEU A 390 51.77 42.46 41.82
N SER A 391 52.80 41.78 42.33
CA SER A 391 53.48 42.19 43.57
C SER A 391 54.17 43.55 43.40
N GLU A 392 54.77 43.80 42.24
CA GLU A 392 55.34 45.11 41.91
C GLU A 392 54.26 46.19 41.83
N VAL A 393 53.11 45.91 41.20
CA VAL A 393 51.96 46.83 41.15
C VAL A 393 51.47 47.16 42.57
N GLN A 394 51.40 46.16 43.45
CA GLN A 394 51.05 46.36 44.85
C GLN A 394 52.07 47.27 45.57
N SER A 395 53.37 47.05 45.36
CA SER A 395 54.42 47.87 45.97
C SER A 395 54.33 49.34 45.56
N ARG A 396 54.00 49.62 44.29
CA ARG A 396 53.78 50.98 43.79
C ARG A 396 52.58 51.65 44.43
N ARG A 397 51.47 50.92 44.59
CA ARG A 397 50.27 51.41 45.29
C ARG A 397 50.56 51.76 46.74
N LEU A 398 51.36 50.95 47.43
CA LEU A 398 51.79 51.23 48.81
C LEU A 398 52.74 52.44 48.91
N ALA A 399 53.55 52.67 47.87
CA ALA A 399 54.39 53.86 47.74
C ALA A 399 53.62 55.13 47.31
N GLY A 400 52.30 55.04 47.11
CA GLY A 400 51.45 56.17 46.71
C GLY A 400 51.44 56.48 45.21
N LEU A 401 52.09 55.66 44.39
CA LEU A 401 52.07 55.76 42.92
C LEU A 401 50.85 54.97 42.39
N ARG A 402 49.89 55.65 41.76
CA ARG A 402 48.65 55.05 41.26
C ARG A 402 48.45 55.27 39.77
#